data_AF-A0A506R9I1-F1
#
_entry.id   AF-A0A506R9I1-F1
#
_cell.length_a   1.000
_cell.length_b   1.000
_cell.length_c   1.000
_cell.angle_alpha   90.00
_cell.angle_beta   90.00
_cell.angle_gamma   90.00
#
_symmetry.space_group_name_H-M   'P 1'
#
loop_
_entity.id
_entity.type
_entity.pdbx_description
1 polymer ?
#
loop_
_entity_poly.entity_id
_entity_poly.type
_entity_poly.pdbx_seq_one_letter_code
_entity_poly.pdbx_strand_id
1 'polypeptide(L)'
;MNIDIKVPHLPENTSNAFVAQLYVTEGQVVAFNQNLFDVETDKVVLEVVAPSAGVIETIQISENAPVSSEQLVMSLRETESTEHPPASDDINYVESAESAVIVDSEGLAPKHEASSAWLGSRNITCGLIGLVVGIAIGYILSFPAT
;
A
#
# COMPACT_ATOMS: atom_id res chain seq x y z
N MET A 1 14.61 -22.51 1.34
CA MET A 1 15.80 -22.20 2.15
C MET A 1 15.55 -20.89 2.88
N ASN A 2 16.06 -20.67 4.10
CA ASN A 2 15.91 -19.38 4.77
C ASN A 2 17.10 -18.48 4.42
N ILE A 3 16.80 -17.26 3.99
CA ILE A 3 17.77 -16.23 3.60
C ILE A 3 17.62 -15.08 4.59
N ASP A 4 18.71 -14.73 5.26
CA ASP A 4 18.74 -13.61 6.18
C ASP A 4 19.04 -12.31 5.44
N ILE A 5 18.10 -11.37 5.50
CA ILE A 5 18.22 -10.05 4.91
C ILE A 5 18.85 -9.11 5.94
N LYS A 6 19.95 -8.47 5.52
CA LYS A 6 20.72 -7.53 6.34
C LYS A 6 20.66 -6.13 5.76
N VAL A 7 20.86 -5.14 6.62
CA VAL A 7 21.07 -3.74 6.21
C VAL A 7 22.37 -3.64 5.40
N PRO A 8 22.38 -2.91 4.27
CA PRO A 8 23.60 -2.70 3.49
C PRO A 8 24.66 -1.97 4.30
N HIS A 9 25.90 -2.02 3.82
CA HIS A 9 27.01 -1.35 4.47
C HIS A 9 26.82 0.17 4.44
N LEU A 10 26.58 0.75 5.62
CA LEU A 10 26.45 2.19 5.80
C LEU A 10 27.86 2.82 5.91
N PRO A 11 28.07 4.04 5.40
CA PRO A 11 29.32 4.75 5.63
C PRO A 11 29.49 5.01 7.13
N GLU A 12 30.61 4.57 7.69
CA GLU A 12 30.98 4.64 9.12
C GLU A 12 30.82 6.03 9.77
N ASN A 13 30.74 7.09 8.95
CA ASN A 13 30.58 8.47 9.40
C ASN A 13 29.11 8.86 9.67
N THR A 14 28.13 8.01 9.33
CA THR A 14 26.71 8.31 9.49
C THR A 14 26.13 7.50 10.65
N SER A 15 26.17 8.07 11.85
CA SER A 15 25.68 7.41 13.08
C SER A 15 24.16 7.32 13.20
N ASN A 16 23.40 7.84 12.22
CA ASN A 16 21.95 7.95 12.29
C ASN A 16 21.33 7.41 10.99
N ALA A 17 20.86 6.17 11.03
CA ALA A 17 20.15 5.52 9.93
C ALA A 17 18.82 4.99 10.45
N PHE A 18 17.75 5.28 9.71
CA PHE A 18 16.40 4.87 10.06
C PHE A 18 15.69 4.24 8.88
N VAL A 19 14.72 3.38 9.16
CA VAL A 19 13.81 2.86 8.14
C VAL A 19 12.85 3.97 7.74
N ALA A 20 12.93 4.45 6.51
CA ALA A 20 12.05 5.49 5.99
C ALA A 20 10.64 4.93 5.76
N GLN A 21 10.56 3.84 5.01
CA GLN A 21 9.31 3.15 4.68
C GLN A 21 9.54 1.64 4.61
N LEU A 22 8.52 0.89 5.03
CA LEU A 22 8.48 -0.57 4.99
C LEU A 22 7.32 -1.01 4.10
N TYR A 23 7.60 -1.68 2.97
CA TYR A 23 6.58 -2.06 1.98
C TYR A 23 6.06 -3.49 2.13
N VAL A 24 6.63 -4.24 3.07
CA VAL A 24 6.35 -5.67 3.25
C VAL A 24 5.87 -5.99 4.65
N THR A 25 5.03 -7.01 4.74
CA THR A 25 4.45 -7.51 5.99
C THR A 25 4.84 -8.97 6.23
N GLU A 26 4.76 -9.42 7.47
CA GLU A 26 5.04 -10.81 7.84
C GLU A 26 4.04 -11.76 7.15
N GLY A 27 4.53 -12.81 6.51
CA GLY A 27 3.72 -13.75 5.71
C GLY A 27 3.42 -13.28 4.28
N GLN A 28 3.91 -12.12 3.85
CA GLN A 28 3.73 -11.64 2.48
C GLN A 28 4.65 -12.38 1.50
N VAL A 29 4.13 -12.67 0.31
CA VAL A 29 4.92 -13.20 -0.81
C VAL A 29 5.64 -12.03 -1.50
N VAL A 30 6.94 -12.17 -1.71
CA VAL A 30 7.80 -11.21 -2.39
C VAL A 30 8.47 -11.81 -3.62
N ALA A 31 8.65 -11.01 -4.65
CA ALA A 31 9.34 -11.40 -5.89
C ALA A 31 10.83 -11.04 -5.85
N PHE A 32 11.63 -11.67 -6.73
CA PHE A 32 13.02 -11.28 -6.93
C PHE A 32 13.13 -9.83 -7.39
N ASN A 33 14.11 -9.08 -6.87
CA ASN A 33 14.28 -7.64 -7.10
C ASN A 33 13.11 -6.76 -6.64
N GLN A 34 12.22 -7.24 -5.77
CA GLN A 34 11.22 -6.39 -5.16
C GLN A 34 11.81 -5.56 -4.02
N ASN A 35 11.50 -4.27 -3.95
CA ASN A 35 11.86 -3.40 -2.82
C ASN A 35 11.16 -3.86 -1.54
N LEU A 36 11.95 -4.07 -0.47
CA LEU A 36 11.46 -4.51 0.83
C LEU A 36 11.24 -3.31 1.76
N PHE A 37 12.28 -2.49 1.92
CA PHE A 37 12.27 -1.29 2.75
C PHE A 37 13.34 -0.32 2.29
N ASP A 38 13.15 0.95 2.64
CA ASP A 38 14.09 2.02 2.36
C ASP A 38 14.77 2.47 3.66
N VAL A 39 16.09 2.65 3.60
CA VAL A 39 16.91 3.17 4.70
C VAL A 39 17.30 4.59 4.37
N GLU A 40 16.85 5.54 5.18
CA GLU A 40 17.27 6.93 5.08
C GLU A 40 18.43 7.18 6.02
N THR A 41 19.44 7.86 5.48
CA THR A 41 20.58 8.40 6.21
C THR A 41 20.67 9.90 5.94
N ASP A 42 21.45 10.64 6.73
CA ASP A 42 21.61 12.11 6.62
C ASP A 42 21.87 12.62 5.18
N LYS A 43 22.53 11.81 4.35
CA LYS A 43 22.97 12.23 3.00
C LYS A 43 22.45 11.38 1.86
N VAL A 44 21.97 10.17 2.14
CA VAL A 44 21.64 9.18 1.11
C VAL A 44 20.46 8.33 1.57
N VAL A 45 19.53 8.08 0.65
CA VAL A 45 18.49 7.06 0.83
C VAL A 45 18.95 5.82 0.07
N LEU A 46 18.99 4.68 0.76
CA LEU A 46 19.36 3.39 0.20
C LEU A 46 18.12 2.48 0.19
N GLU A 47 17.84 1.89 -0.96
CA GLU A 47 16.79 0.88 -1.11
C GLU A 47 17.36 -0.52 -0.88
N VAL A 48 16.61 -1.37 -0.17
CA VAL A 48 16.96 -2.78 0.03
C VAL A 48 15.99 -3.66 -0.73
N VAL A 49 16.52 -4.41 -1.70
CA VAL A 49 15.76 -5.32 -2.57
C VAL A 49 15.86 -6.78 -2.13
N ALA A 50 14.86 -7.58 -2.50
CA ALA A 50 14.84 -9.01 -2.24
C ALA A 50 15.86 -9.78 -3.11
N PRO A 51 16.74 -10.60 -2.51
CA PRO A 51 17.74 -11.39 -3.25
C PRO A 51 17.17 -12.64 -3.94
N SER A 52 15.97 -13.08 -3.56
CA SER A 52 15.25 -14.21 -4.19
C SER A 52 13.74 -14.06 -3.97
N ALA A 53 12.94 -14.76 -4.77
CA ALA A 53 11.50 -14.83 -4.58
C ALA A 53 11.17 -15.73 -3.38
N GLY A 54 10.18 -15.35 -2.58
CA GLY A 54 9.91 -16.05 -1.34
C GLY A 54 8.76 -15.49 -0.52
N VAL A 55 8.65 -15.96 0.71
CA VAL A 55 7.70 -15.48 1.72
C VAL A 55 8.48 -14.90 2.88
N ILE A 56 8.06 -13.74 3.38
CA ILE A 56 8.66 -13.14 4.57
C ILE A 56 8.21 -13.93 5.80
N GLU A 57 9.13 -14.51 6.57
CA GLU A 57 8.79 -15.27 7.78
C GLU A 57 8.74 -14.40 9.03
N THR A 58 9.68 -13.48 9.18
CA THR A 58 9.79 -12.63 10.38
C THR A 58 10.42 -11.29 10.03
N ILE A 59 9.86 -10.21 10.60
CA ILE A 59 10.37 -8.84 10.46
C ILE A 59 10.72 -8.31 11.85
N GLN A 60 11.97 -7.87 12.03
CA GLN A 60 12.47 -7.31 13.31
C GLN A 60 12.68 -5.79 13.26
N ILE A 61 12.08 -5.13 12.27
CA ILE A 61 12.15 -3.68 12.07
C ILE A 61 10.76 -3.06 11.96
N SER A 62 10.67 -1.76 12.20
CA SER A 62 9.45 -0.97 12.03
C SER A 62 9.77 0.34 11.34
N GLU A 63 8.76 0.99 10.77
CA GLU A 63 8.92 2.33 10.19
C GLU A 63 9.47 3.30 11.24
N ASN A 64 10.42 4.15 10.84
CA ASN A 64 11.15 5.09 11.69
C ASN A 64 12.02 4.44 12.79
N ALA A 65 12.28 3.13 12.73
CA ALA A 65 13.18 2.46 13.68
C ALA A 65 14.66 2.72 13.34
N PRO A 66 15.55 2.91 14.33
CA PRO A 66 16.98 3.01 14.09
C PRO A 66 17.58 1.66 13.71
N VAL A 67 18.48 1.65 12.72
CA VAL A 67 19.14 0.44 12.22
C VAL A 67 20.66 0.61 12.15
N SER A 68 21.39 -0.48 12.38
CA SER A 68 22.85 -0.52 12.26
C SER A 68 23.30 -1.21 10.96
N SER A 69 24.51 -0.87 10.49
CA SER A 69 25.15 -1.55 9.36
C SER A 69 25.28 -3.06 9.61
N GLU A 70 25.00 -3.87 8.58
CA GLU A 70 25.07 -5.34 8.62
C GLU A 70 24.16 -6.03 9.66
N GLN A 71 23.24 -5.27 10.28
CA GLN A 71 22.25 -5.83 11.19
C GLN A 71 21.26 -6.72 10.42
N LEU A 72 20.93 -7.88 11.00
CA LEU A 72 19.88 -8.77 10.51
C LEU A 72 18.52 -8.17 10.85
N VAL A 73 17.68 -7.97 9.84
CA VAL A 73 16.39 -7.26 9.96
C VAL A 73 15.19 -8.11 9.60
N MET A 74 15.38 -9.11 8.74
CA MET A 74 14.27 -9.91 8.20
C MET A 74 14.78 -11.27 7.75
N SER A 75 13.95 -12.31 7.89
CA SER A 75 14.22 -13.64 7.35
C SER A 75 13.22 -13.96 6.24
N LEU A 76 13.73 -14.29 5.06
CA LEU A 76 12.96 -14.62 3.86
C LEU A 76 13.06 -16.12 3.61
N ARG A 77 11.93 -16.81 3.48
CA ARG A 77 11.89 -18.20 3.05
C ARG A 77 11.79 -18.23 1.53
N GLU A 78 12.87 -18.66 0.89
CA GLU A 78 12.89 -18.86 -0.55
C GLU A 78 11.86 -19.90 -0.95
N THR A 79 11.00 -19.51 -1.87
CA THR A 79 10.05 -20.38 -2.56
C THR A 79 10.28 -20.19 -4.04
N GLU A 80 10.39 -21.27 -4.80
CA GLU A 80 10.50 -21.22 -6.25
C GLU A 80 9.14 -20.78 -6.84
N SER A 81 8.83 -19.48 -6.73
CA SER A 81 7.65 -18.87 -7.33
C SER A 81 7.87 -18.82 -8.83
N THR A 82 7.35 -19.83 -9.51
CA THR A 82 7.28 -19.92 -10.97
C THR A 82 6.05 -19.19 -11.51
N GLU A 83 5.56 -18.17 -10.81
CA GLU A 83 4.36 -17.43 -11.20
C GLU A 83 4.64 -15.93 -11.10
N HIS A 84 5.24 -15.43 -12.16
CA HIS A 84 5.14 -14.03 -12.60
C HIS A 84 3.79 -13.90 -13.31
N PRO A 85 2.73 -13.32 -12.71
CA PRO A 85 1.58 -12.90 -13.50
C PRO A 85 2.08 -11.79 -14.45
N PRO A 86 1.84 -11.89 -15.77
CA PRO A 86 2.31 -10.89 -16.72
C PRO A 86 1.77 -9.52 -16.31
N ALA A 87 2.68 -8.58 -16.11
CA ALA A 87 2.34 -7.17 -16.11
C ALA A 87 1.60 -6.87 -17.42
N SER A 88 0.32 -6.51 -17.30
CA SER A 88 -0.40 -5.87 -18.39
C SER A 88 0.18 -4.48 -18.57
N ASP A 89 1.02 -4.33 -19.58
CA ASP A 89 1.35 -3.08 -20.24
C ASP A 89 0.07 -2.33 -20.66
N ASP A 90 -0.33 -1.31 -19.89
CA ASP A 90 -1.15 -0.21 -20.39
C ASP A 90 -0.50 1.11 -19.95
N ILE A 91 0.53 1.47 -20.69
CA ILE A 91 1.12 2.81 -20.79
C ILE A 91 0.02 3.79 -21.25
N ASN A 92 -0.59 4.53 -20.31
CA ASN A 92 -1.20 5.81 -20.62
C ASN A 92 -0.17 6.93 -20.39
N TYR A 93 0.61 7.17 -21.44
CA TYR A 93 1.38 8.39 -21.61
C TYR A 93 0.40 9.51 -21.97
N VAL A 94 0.05 10.37 -21.00
CA VAL A 94 -0.29 11.76 -21.29
C VAL A 94 0.55 12.67 -20.42
N GLU A 95 1.71 12.97 -20.98
CA GLU A 95 2.32 14.28 -20.87
C GLU A 95 1.26 15.34 -21.19
N SER A 96 0.86 16.12 -20.18
CA SER A 96 0.10 17.35 -20.36
C SER A 96 0.79 18.42 -19.54
N ALA A 97 1.92 18.88 -20.08
CA ALA A 97 2.47 20.16 -19.75
C ALA A 97 1.49 21.28 -20.16
N GLU A 98 1.52 22.34 -19.35
CA GLU A 98 1.07 23.71 -19.62
C GLU A 98 -0.36 23.95 -20.16
N SER A 99 -1.22 24.50 -19.29
CA SER A 99 -2.31 25.35 -19.73
C SER A 99 -1.95 26.79 -19.42
N ALA A 100 -1.36 27.46 -20.42
CA ALA A 100 -1.27 28.90 -20.48
C ALA A 100 -2.64 29.51 -20.82
N VAL A 101 -3.02 30.43 -19.95
CA VAL A 101 -3.98 31.53 -20.05
C VAL A 101 -4.41 31.95 -21.47
N ILE A 102 -5.72 31.98 -21.71
CA ILE A 102 -6.40 33.01 -22.54
C ILE A 102 -7.80 33.34 -22.00
N VAL A 103 -7.88 34.56 -21.44
CA VAL A 103 -8.96 35.59 -21.42
C VAL A 103 -10.29 35.26 -22.13
N ASP A 104 -11.41 35.22 -21.41
CA ASP A 104 -12.38 36.29 -21.11
C ASP A 104 -13.29 36.69 -22.30
N SER A 105 -14.58 36.30 -22.24
CA SER A 105 -15.69 37.26 -22.24
C SER A 105 -17.07 36.59 -22.25
N GLU A 106 -17.84 36.99 -21.24
CA GLU A 106 -19.28 37.26 -21.24
C GLU A 106 -20.30 36.12 -21.51
N GLY A 107 -21.09 35.80 -20.47
CA GLY A 107 -22.36 35.12 -20.71
C GLY A 107 -23.13 34.57 -19.52
N LEU A 108 -23.55 35.44 -18.60
CA LEU A 108 -24.70 35.28 -17.68
C LEU A 108 -24.61 34.25 -16.52
N ALA A 109 -24.55 34.80 -15.29
CA ALA A 109 -25.06 34.15 -14.09
C ALA A 109 -26.61 34.00 -14.15
N PRO A 110 -27.23 33.04 -13.46
CA PRO A 110 -27.53 33.24 -12.04
C PRO A 110 -27.50 31.98 -11.14
N LYS A 111 -27.02 32.21 -9.91
CA LYS A 111 -27.63 31.87 -8.60
C LYS A 111 -28.32 30.51 -8.41
N HIS A 112 -27.67 29.74 -7.52
CA HIS A 112 -28.24 29.09 -6.33
C HIS A 112 -29.03 27.77 -6.50
N GLU A 113 -28.77 26.91 -5.50
CA GLU A 113 -29.62 25.82 -5.01
C GLU A 113 -29.77 24.58 -5.91
N ALA A 114 -29.09 23.49 -5.56
CA ALA A 114 -29.51 22.51 -4.54
C ALA A 114 -30.57 21.52 -5.04
N SER A 115 -30.19 20.26 -4.91
CA SER A 115 -31.03 19.09 -4.70
C SER A 115 -31.86 18.50 -5.85
N SER A 116 -31.71 17.18 -5.91
CA SER A 116 -32.71 16.15 -6.18
C SER A 116 -33.27 16.00 -7.59
N ALA A 117 -32.71 15.01 -8.30
CA ALA A 117 -33.40 13.97 -9.08
C ALA A 117 -32.30 13.26 -9.90
N TRP A 118 -31.75 12.11 -9.53
CA TRP A 118 -32.40 10.81 -9.32
C TRP A 118 -33.45 10.49 -10.39
N LEU A 119 -32.99 10.16 -11.60
CA LEU A 119 -33.63 9.12 -12.40
C LEU A 119 -32.68 8.61 -13.50
N GLY A 120 -32.20 7.37 -13.37
CA GLY A 120 -31.65 6.67 -14.54
C GLY A 120 -30.59 5.60 -14.27
N SER A 121 -30.94 4.50 -13.60
CA SER A 121 -30.67 3.15 -14.11
C SER A 121 -30.98 2.07 -13.08
N ARG A 122 -32.21 1.59 -13.17
CA ARG A 122 -32.72 0.26 -12.84
C ARG A 122 -31.71 -0.81 -13.32
N ASN A 123 -31.06 -1.62 -12.49
CA ASN A 123 -31.51 -2.91 -11.93
C ASN A 123 -30.22 -3.79 -11.82
N ILE A 124 -29.87 -4.56 -10.77
CA ILE A 124 -30.57 -5.79 -10.31
C ILE A 124 -30.05 -6.40 -8.97
N THR A 125 -28.95 -5.99 -8.32
CA THR A 125 -28.31 -6.91 -7.31
C THR A 125 -28.47 -6.61 -5.82
N CYS A 126 -29.22 -5.58 -5.41
CA CYS A 126 -29.31 -5.18 -3.99
C CYS A 126 -30.42 -5.89 -3.16
N GLY A 127 -31.03 -6.96 -3.69
CA GLY A 127 -32.20 -7.60 -3.10
C GLY A 127 -31.96 -8.71 -2.06
N LEU A 128 -30.71 -9.10 -1.80
CA LEU A 128 -30.41 -10.28 -0.94
C LEU A 128 -29.55 -9.99 0.30
N ILE A 129 -28.92 -8.82 0.41
CA ILE A 129 -28.01 -8.50 1.52
C ILE A 129 -28.73 -7.75 2.65
N GLY A 130 -29.89 -7.14 2.37
CA GLY A 130 -30.66 -6.35 3.35
C GLY A 130 -31.49 -7.16 4.37
N LEU A 131 -31.71 -8.46 4.16
CA LEU A 131 -32.58 -9.27 5.03
C LEU A 131 -31.81 -10.01 6.15
N VAL A 132 -30.49 -10.21 5.99
CA VAL A 132 -29.64 -10.91 6.98
C VAL A 132 -29.07 -9.98 8.06
N VAL A 133 -28.94 -8.68 7.81
CA VAL A 133 -28.44 -7.71 8.81
C VAL A 133 -29.53 -7.26 9.80
N GLY A 134 -30.81 -7.40 9.46
CA GLY A 134 -31.94 -6.99 10.31
C GLY A 134 -32.31 -7.96 11.44
N ILE A 135 -31.92 -9.25 11.37
CA ILE A 135 -32.33 -10.27 12.35
C ILE A 135 -31.33 -10.38 13.52
N ALA A 136 -30.06 -10.04 13.32
CA ALA A 136 -29.02 -10.19 14.34
C ALA A 136 -29.06 -9.09 15.43
N ILE A 137 -29.64 -7.92 15.15
CA ILE A 137 -29.69 -6.80 16.12
C ILE A 137 -30.82 -7.00 17.15
N GLY A 138 -31.82 -7.83 16.86
CA GLY A 138 -32.93 -8.14 17.77
C GLY A 138 -32.64 -9.21 18.83
N TYR A 139 -31.54 -9.97 18.72
CA TYR A 139 -31.30 -11.15 19.56
C TYR A 139 -30.31 -10.92 20.72
N ILE A 140 -29.86 -9.68 20.94
CA ILE A 140 -28.87 -9.34 21.99
C ILE A 140 -29.52 -8.67 23.22
N LEU A 141 -30.81 -8.32 23.18
CA LEU A 141 -31.54 -7.75 24.33
C LEU A 141 -32.29 -8.79 25.20
N SER A 142 -32.07 -10.09 24.97
CA SER A 142 -32.74 -11.17 25.71
C SER A 142 -31.75 -12.13 26.38
N PHE A 143 -30.88 -11.61 27.24
CA PHE A 143 -30.15 -12.43 28.22
C PHE A 143 -30.28 -11.80 29.62
N PRO A 144 -31.06 -12.41 30.53
CA PRO A 144 -31.18 -11.94 31.91
C PRO A 144 -30.01 -12.40 32.78
N ALA A 145 -29.60 -11.50 33.68
CA ALA A 145 -28.61 -11.68 34.72
C ALA A 145 -28.99 -12.79 35.71
N THR A 146 -28.01 -13.63 36.06
CA THR A 146 -27.90 -14.33 37.35
C THR A 146 -26.43 -14.65 37.60
#